data_AF-A0A0E2NK85-F1
#
_entry.id   AF-A0A0E2NK85-F1
#
_cell.length_a   1.000
_cell.length_b   1.000
_cell.length_c   1.000
_cell.angle_alpha   90.00
_cell.angle_beta   90.00
_cell.angle_gamma   90.00
#
_symmetry.space_group_name_H-M   'P 1'
#
loop_
_entity.id
_entity.type
_entity.pdbx_description
1 polymer ?
#
loop_
_entity_poly.entity_id
_entity_poly.type
_entity_poly.pdbx_seq_one_letter_code
_entity_poly.pdbx_strand_id
1 'polypeptide(L)'
;MAWIGQLSTEGRWIVISGDRRITRNKVEYAAFRSSRLVGFFLSKGLYKAPVLKQMERLLALWSTIEKQSEIVAGGAMFELPIKSTRIEQLKV
;
A
#
# COMPACT_ATOMS: atom_id res chain seq x y z
N MET A 1 7.74 -8.02 -13.10
CA MET A 1 8.06 -6.58 -13.27
C MET A 1 7.16 -5.82 -14.25
N ALA A 2 6.39 -6.48 -15.13
CA ALA A 2 5.58 -5.79 -16.15
C ALA A 2 4.44 -4.92 -15.59
N TRP A 3 3.80 -5.33 -14.50
CA TRP A 3 2.57 -4.69 -14.02
C TRP A 3 2.79 -3.28 -13.43
N ILE A 4 3.90 -3.03 -12.71
CA ILE A 4 4.17 -1.72 -12.08
C ILE A 4 4.28 -0.63 -13.15
N GLY A 5 5.00 -0.91 -14.23
CA GLY A 5 5.16 0.04 -15.34
C GLY A 5 3.86 0.32 -16.09
N GLN A 6 3.06 -0.72 -16.34
CA GLN A 6 1.75 -0.59 -17.00
C GLN A 6 0.79 0.27 -16.17
N LEU A 7 0.56 -0.09 -14.90
CA LEU A 7 -0.33 0.68 -14.02
C LEU A 7 0.20 2.10 -13.76
N SER A 8 1.52 2.28 -13.68
CA SER A 8 2.11 3.62 -13.53
C SER A 8 1.82 4.53 -14.73
N THR A 9 1.71 3.96 -15.93
CA THR A 9 1.40 4.72 -17.16
C THR A 9 -0.06 5.17 -17.14
N GLU A 10 -0.97 4.28 -16.73
CA GLU A 10 -2.39 4.58 -16.58
C GLU A 10 -2.67 5.61 -15.46
N GLY A 11 -1.86 5.58 -14.39
CA GLY A 11 -1.94 6.53 -13.28
C GLY A 11 -3.15 6.31 -12.38
N ARG A 12 -3.17 6.99 -11.22
CA ARG A 12 -4.24 6.92 -10.18
C ARG A 12 -4.50 5.53 -9.59
N TRP A 13 -3.71 4.53 -9.93
CA TRP A 13 -3.78 3.21 -9.34
C TRP A 13 -3.19 3.19 -7.94
N ILE A 14 -3.91 2.50 -7.04
CA ILE A 14 -3.40 2.12 -5.71
C ILE A 14 -3.09 0.63 -5.69
N VAL A 15 -2.14 0.25 -4.85
CA VAL A 15 -1.79 -1.15 -4.59
C VAL A 15 -2.08 -1.45 -3.14
N ILE A 16 -2.90 -2.47 -2.87
CA ILE A 16 -3.13 -2.99 -1.52
C ILE A 16 -2.53 -4.38 -1.46
N SER A 17 -1.61 -4.62 -0.52
CA SER A 17 -0.94 -5.92 -0.41
C SER A 17 -0.62 -6.32 1.02
N GLY A 18 -0.75 -7.63 1.30
CA GLY A 18 -0.20 -8.24 2.50
C GLY A 18 1.30 -8.55 2.40
N ASP A 19 1.83 -8.63 1.17
CA ASP A 19 3.22 -8.96 0.93
C ASP A 19 4.10 -7.70 1.03
N ARG A 20 4.93 -7.65 2.07
CA ARG A 20 5.90 -6.59 2.31
C ARG A 20 7.26 -6.86 1.67
N ARG A 21 7.42 -7.95 0.91
CA ARG A 21 8.67 -8.22 0.18
C ARG A 21 8.99 -7.13 -0.82
N ILE A 22 7.99 -6.47 -1.39
CA ILE A 22 8.16 -5.31 -2.27
C ILE A 22 8.90 -4.15 -1.58
N THR A 23 8.80 -4.03 -0.25
CA THR A 23 9.55 -3.01 0.51
C THR A 23 10.97 -3.45 0.86
N ARG A 24 11.34 -4.72 0.63
CA ARG A 24 12.65 -5.28 0.98
C ARG A 24 13.49 -5.63 -0.25
N ASN A 25 12.83 -5.98 -1.35
CA ASN A 25 13.48 -6.23 -2.63
C ASN A 25 13.87 -4.90 -3.26
N LYS A 26 15.17 -4.61 -3.31
CA LYS A 26 15.70 -3.32 -3.82
C LYS A 26 15.20 -2.98 -5.23
N VAL A 27 15.05 -3.98 -6.11
CA VAL A 27 14.65 -3.74 -7.50
C VAL A 27 13.17 -3.37 -7.56
N GLU A 28 12.31 -4.12 -6.87
CA GLU A 28 10.87 -3.83 -6.84
C GLU A 28 10.58 -2.53 -6.08
N TYR A 29 11.31 -2.29 -5.00
CA TYR A 29 11.24 -1.06 -4.23
C TYR A 29 11.60 0.15 -5.09
N ALA A 30 12.72 0.09 -5.83
CA ALA A 30 13.12 1.17 -6.72
C ALA A 30 12.08 1.41 -7.82
N ALA A 31 11.59 0.35 -8.46
CA ALA A 31 10.55 0.44 -9.48
C ALA A 31 9.26 1.09 -8.93
N PHE A 32 8.83 0.68 -7.73
CA PHE A 32 7.64 1.24 -7.08
C PHE A 32 7.85 2.72 -6.70
N ARG A 33 9.01 3.07 -6.12
CA ARG A 33 9.35 4.45 -5.76
C ARG A 33 9.42 5.39 -6.96
N SER A 34 9.83 4.88 -8.12
CA SER A 34 9.81 5.64 -9.38
C SER A 34 8.45 5.65 -10.09
N SER A 35 7.47 4.89 -9.59
CA SER A 35 6.16 4.77 -10.21
C SER A 35 5.20 5.86 -9.73
N ARG A 36 4.08 6.02 -10.45
CA ARG A 36 2.96 6.89 -10.04
C ARG A 36 1.99 6.20 -9.08
N LEU A 37 2.32 5.01 -8.58
CA LEU A 37 1.44 4.20 -7.74
C LEU A 37 1.51 4.62 -6.27
N VAL A 38 0.42 4.45 -5.55
CA VAL A 38 0.39 4.59 -4.08
C VAL A 38 0.19 3.21 -3.46
N GLY A 39 1.09 2.83 -2.54
CA GLY A 39 1.09 1.51 -1.92
C GLY A 39 0.51 1.53 -0.51
N PHE A 40 -0.35 0.58 -0.19
CA PHE A 40 -0.89 0.35 1.13
C PHE A 40 -0.63 -1.11 1.54
N PHE A 41 0.12 -1.29 2.61
CA PHE A 41 0.61 -2.60 3.03
C PHE A 41 0.07 -2.99 4.38
N LEU A 42 -0.46 -4.21 4.52
CA LEU A 42 -0.92 -4.69 5.81
C LEU A 42 0.25 -4.72 6.80
N SER A 43 0.03 -4.20 8.01
CA SER A 43 0.97 -4.38 9.12
C SER A 43 1.22 -5.87 9.37
N LYS A 44 2.36 -6.23 9.97
CA LYS A 44 2.72 -7.65 10.22
C LYS A 44 1.64 -8.39 11.02
N GLY A 45 0.99 -7.71 11.95
CA GLY A 45 -0.12 -8.27 12.73
C GLY A 45 -1.38 -8.47 11.89
N LEU A 46 -1.73 -7.49 11.06
CA LEU A 46 -2.92 -7.56 10.20
C LEU A 46 -2.76 -8.63 9.10
N TYR A 47 -1.59 -8.73 8.47
CA TYR A 47 -1.28 -9.75 7.47
C TYR A 47 -1.46 -11.19 8.00
N LYS A 48 -1.12 -11.41 9.28
CA LYS A 48 -1.26 -12.72 9.94
C LYS A 48 -2.66 -12.98 10.50
N ALA A 49 -3.55 -11.98 10.49
CA ALA A 49 -4.90 -12.14 11.00
C ALA A 49 -5.75 -12.98 10.02
N PRO A 50 -6.85 -13.59 10.49
CA PRO A 50 -7.80 -14.25 9.60
C PRO A 50 -8.28 -13.32 8.49
N VAL A 51 -8.54 -13.85 7.29
CA VAL A 51 -8.95 -13.08 6.10
C VAL A 51 -10.14 -12.17 6.41
N LEU A 52 -11.12 -12.66 7.17
CA LEU A 52 -12.27 -11.86 7.60
C LEU A 52 -11.84 -10.58 8.34
N LYS A 53 -10.85 -10.67 9.23
CA LYS A 53 -10.31 -9.52 9.95
C LYS A 53 -9.54 -8.58 9.03
N GLN A 54 -8.84 -9.11 8.03
CA GLN A 54 -8.18 -8.31 7.00
C GLN A 54 -9.20 -7.49 6.22
N MET A 55 -10.28 -8.13 5.76
CA MET A 55 -11.34 -7.47 4.99
C MET A 55 -12.10 -6.43 5.82
N GLU A 56 -12.49 -6.78 7.05
CA GLU A 56 -13.06 -5.83 8.01
C GLU A 56 -12.17 -4.59 8.14
N ARG A 57 -10.85 -4.81 8.22
CA ARG A 57 -9.91 -3.71 8.41
C ARG A 57 -9.71 -2.86 7.18
N LEU A 58 -9.70 -3.46 5.98
CA LEU A 58 -9.65 -2.73 4.72
C LEU A 58 -10.86 -1.81 4.58
N LEU A 59 -12.06 -2.32 4.87
CA LEU A 59 -13.30 -1.52 4.85
C LEU A 59 -13.25 -0.39 5.87
N ALA A 60 -12.81 -0.67 7.10
CA ALA A 60 -12.70 0.34 8.15
C ALA A 60 -11.70 1.47 7.83
N LEU A 61 -10.73 1.21 6.95
CA LEU A 61 -9.71 2.18 6.53
C LEU A 61 -9.97 2.79 5.15
N TRP A 62 -11.03 2.37 4.46
CA TRP A 62 -11.25 2.71 3.04
C TRP A 62 -11.25 4.21 2.78
N SER A 63 -12.02 4.97 3.56
CA SER A 63 -12.09 6.43 3.44
C SER A 63 -10.75 7.13 3.69
N THR A 64 -9.86 6.52 4.49
CA THR A 64 -8.51 7.03 4.72
C THR A 64 -7.59 6.69 3.55
N ILE A 65 -7.73 5.49 2.97
CA ILE A 65 -6.99 5.05 1.78
C ILE A 65 -7.30 5.96 0.59
N GLU A 66 -8.58 6.23 0.32
CA GLU A 66 -9.03 7.11 -0.77
C GLU A 66 -8.50 8.53 -0.60
N LYS A 67 -8.70 9.14 0.58
CA LYS A 67 -8.19 10.49 0.85
C LYS A 67 -6.68 10.57 0.72
N GLN A 68 -5.97 9.56 1.22
CA GLN A 68 -4.52 9.56 1.16
C GLN A 68 -4.03 9.41 -0.28
N SER A 69 -4.66 8.57 -1.11
CA SER A 69 -4.24 8.36 -2.50
C SER A 69 -4.43 9.60 -3.39
N GLU A 70 -5.38 10.48 -3.04
CA GLU A 70 -5.57 11.77 -3.73
C GLU A 70 -4.50 12.81 -3.37
N ILE A 71 -4.01 12.80 -2.13
CA ILE A 71 -3.14 13.86 -1.61
C ILE A 71 -1.64 13.57 -1.89
N VAL A 72 -1.25 12.31 -1.99
CA VAL A 72 0.15 11.92 -2.02
C VAL A 72 0.71 11.81 -3.44
N ALA A 73 1.98 12.21 -3.59
CA ALA A 73 2.72 11.93 -4.80
C ALA A 73 2.94 10.43 -4.99
N GLY A 74 3.01 10.00 -6.25
CA GLY A 74 3.33 8.63 -6.63
C GLY A 74 4.63 8.12 -5.99
N GLY A 75 4.68 6.81 -5.77
CA GLY A 75 5.78 6.11 -5.11
C GLY A 75 5.69 6.10 -3.58
N ALA A 76 4.70 6.77 -2.99
CA ALA A 76 4.45 6.72 -1.55
C ALA A 76 3.93 5.34 -1.12
N MET A 77 4.35 4.89 0.07
CA MET A 77 3.93 3.62 0.66
C MET A 77 3.49 3.82 2.11
N PHE A 78 2.40 3.17 2.50
CA PHE A 78 1.77 3.30 3.82
C PHE A 78 1.54 1.95 4.46
N GLU A 79 1.57 1.91 5.79
CA GLU A 79 1.15 0.74 6.58
C GLU A 79 -0.32 0.86 7.00
N LEU A 80 -1.06 -0.23 6.82
CA LEU A 80 -2.42 -0.41 7.33
C LEU A 80 -2.35 -1.13 8.70
N PRO A 81 -2.61 -0.43 9.80
CA PRO A 81 -2.52 -1.00 11.14
C PRO A 81 -3.75 -1.82 11.48
N ILE A 82 -3.62 -2.72 12.45
CA ILE A 82 -4.70 -3.60 12.91
C ILE A 82 -5.80 -2.89 13.72
N LYS A 83 -5.50 -1.76 14.38
CA LYS A 83 -6.42 -1.08 15.32
C LYS A 83 -6.63 0.43 15.06
N SER A 84 -5.61 1.14 14.55
CA SER A 84 -5.64 2.62 14.44
C SER A 84 -6.15 3.12 13.10
N THR A 85 -7.03 4.12 13.05
CA THR A 85 -7.46 4.73 11.77
C THR A 85 -6.36 5.55 11.10
N ARG A 86 -5.30 5.91 11.84
CA ARG A 86 -4.13 6.59 11.29
C ARG A 86 -3.21 5.60 10.59
N ILE A 87 -2.96 5.82 9.31
CA ILE A 87 -1.95 5.11 8.52
C ILE A 87 -0.61 5.82 8.62
N GLU A 88 0.48 5.07 8.59
CA GLU A 88 1.83 5.60 8.70
C GLU A 88 2.61 5.39 7.41
N GLN A 89 3.35 6.40 6.98
CA GLN A 89 4.21 6.25 5.81
C GLN A 89 5.39 5.33 6.15
N LEU A 90 5.61 4.34 5.30
CA LEU A 90 6.77 3.46 5.42
C LEU A 90 8.02 4.25 5.03
N LYS A 91 8.83 4.58 6.03
CA LYS A 91 10.20 5.04 5.85
C LYS A 91 11.06 3.80 5.67
N VAL A 92 11.40 3.49 4.43
CA VAL A 92 12.35 2.42 4.08
C VAL A 92 13.67 3.08 3.71
#